data_AF-A0A8J8P4C1-F1
#
_entry.id   AF-A0A8J8P4C1-F1
#
_cell.length_a   1.000
_cell.length_b   1.000
_cell.length_c   1.000
_cell.angle_alpha   90.00
_cell.angle_beta   90.00
_cell.angle_gamma   90.00
#
_symmetry.space_group_name_H-M   'P 1'
#
loop_
_entity.id
_entity.type
_entity.pdbx_description
1 polymer ?
#
loop_
_entity_poly.entity_id
_entity_poly.type
_entity_poly.pdbx_seq_one_letter_code
_entity_poly.pdbx_strand_id
1 'polypeptide(L)'
;MYDNATRIVTFTPSIAPSEGSYLIYCSIHDTGIPSKSAYYSIPVQVQLYSDEGSPYLLILSPFVQNFTEKGQITIQMVYPFTQGLQLSDIKDIVVVHISPSQNSTDRDYTWYCESILESSLVVRVIFKDVLDLTDLDRLRINFNKNASGLYLNSINSAQLRVRMSKNFKIETQLPPQIQFEDNSNIYKISNSAGIGLKSVLYANFGMNLIMAASLQLLWGLINSLQLVVRTPLMGMKFPSHTKAFFSSFIMLTNFDILPSTNLNELVFGYDSAEYEENFSDLGYDSLNTVDNIGSFLYYLILILSIIILAKFTQLIGIQFSLQKLRARSEQILNTLVWNSVIRLCIETSLDLFISCLIRFKQVSQLLTNRANFQLSLPQFVNKQEQLIIDCKLRNAIRESRHEHCNRSGSPCRNRSELQYFHYYEQEMVKQALRIVSQSDLWITL
;
A
#
# COMPACT_ATOMS: atom_id res chain seq x y z
N MET A 1 3.58 -27.55 24.95
CA MET A 1 4.68 -28.53 25.02
C MET A 1 5.99 -27.85 24.66
N TYR A 2 7.03 -28.02 25.46
CA TYR A 2 8.38 -27.55 25.15
C TYR A 2 9.20 -28.71 24.59
N ASP A 3 9.72 -28.55 23.38
CA ASP A 3 10.65 -29.50 22.78
C ASP A 3 12.09 -29.07 23.08
N ASN A 4 12.81 -29.92 23.81
CA ASN A 4 14.16 -29.63 24.28
C ASN A 4 15.22 -29.71 23.16
N ALA A 5 14.94 -30.43 22.07
CA ALA A 5 15.85 -30.56 20.94
C ALA A 5 15.83 -29.32 20.05
N THR A 6 14.63 -28.78 19.80
CA THR A 6 14.44 -27.60 18.94
C THR A 6 14.37 -26.29 19.73
N ARG A 7 14.24 -26.37 21.06
CA ARG A 7 13.95 -25.23 21.96
C ARG A 7 12.66 -24.49 21.60
N ILE A 8 11.71 -25.18 20.99
CA ILE A 8 10.42 -24.61 20.57
C ILE A 8 9.37 -24.91 21.64
N VAL A 9 8.63 -23.87 22.06
CA VAL A 9 7.42 -24.02 22.88
C VAL A 9 6.22 -24.01 21.96
N THR A 10 5.55 -25.15 21.84
CA THR A 10 4.29 -25.30 21.10
C THR A 10 3.11 -25.10 22.04
N PHE A 11 2.21 -24.17 21.72
CA PHE A 11 0.95 -24.01 22.45
C PHE A 11 -0.19 -24.60 21.64
N THR A 12 -1.01 -25.44 22.26
CA THR A 12 -2.23 -25.96 21.66
C THR A 12 -3.39 -25.32 22.43
N PRO A 13 -4.12 -24.36 21.85
CA PRO A 13 -5.26 -23.76 22.54
C PRO A 13 -6.35 -24.84 22.71
N SER A 14 -6.87 -24.97 23.93
CA SER A 14 -7.94 -25.92 24.26
C SER A 14 -9.34 -25.40 23.94
N ILE A 15 -9.46 -24.18 23.42
CA ILE A 15 -10.72 -23.50 23.13
C ILE A 15 -10.86 -23.35 21.61
N ALA A 16 -12.05 -23.62 21.08
CA ALA A 16 -12.37 -23.44 19.67
C ALA A 16 -12.12 -21.98 19.23
N PRO A 17 -11.66 -21.73 17.99
CA PRO A 17 -11.31 -20.40 17.53
C PRO A 17 -12.57 -19.53 17.40
N SER A 18 -12.92 -18.81 18.44
CA SER A 18 -13.74 -17.61 18.34
C SER A 18 -12.82 -16.39 18.25
N GLU A 19 -13.15 -15.45 17.39
CA GLU A 19 -12.39 -14.22 17.13
C GLU A 19 -12.01 -13.51 18.44
N GLY A 20 -10.70 -13.43 18.70
CA GLY A 20 -10.14 -12.79 19.88
C GLY A 20 -8.61 -12.85 19.86
N SER A 21 -7.96 -11.82 20.41
CA SER A 21 -6.51 -11.77 20.60
C SER A 21 -6.12 -12.50 21.89
N TYR A 22 -5.13 -13.39 21.80
CA TYR A 22 -4.59 -14.11 22.96
C TYR A 22 -3.39 -13.36 23.56
N LEU A 23 -3.40 -13.14 24.87
CA LEU A 23 -2.24 -12.69 25.64
C LEU A 23 -1.58 -13.92 26.27
N ILE A 24 -0.36 -14.23 25.84
CA ILE A 24 0.43 -15.34 26.41
C ILE A 24 1.34 -14.77 27.50
N TYR A 25 1.08 -15.16 28.74
CA TYR A 25 1.94 -14.83 29.88
C TYR A 25 2.98 -15.94 30.08
N CYS A 26 4.26 -15.61 29.88
CA CYS A 26 5.36 -16.48 30.24
C CYS A 26 6.05 -15.94 31.50
N SER A 27 5.98 -16.70 32.59
CA SER A 27 6.79 -16.48 33.79
C SER A 27 8.00 -17.40 33.74
N ILE A 28 9.21 -16.83 33.73
CA ILE A 28 10.45 -17.60 33.89
C ILE A 28 10.70 -17.75 35.39
N HIS A 29 10.40 -18.92 35.93
CA HIS A 29 10.87 -19.30 37.26
C HIS A 29 12.31 -19.78 37.14
N ASP A 30 13.28 -18.92 37.41
CA ASP A 30 14.67 -19.33 37.60
C ASP A 30 14.97 -19.54 39.09
N THR A 31 15.67 -20.62 39.40
CA THR A 31 15.82 -21.27 40.71
C THR A 31 16.80 -20.59 41.68
N GLY A 32 16.88 -19.26 41.74
CA GLY A 32 17.69 -18.64 42.80
C GLY A 32 18.17 -17.19 42.66
N ILE A 33 17.62 -16.37 41.78
CA ILE A 33 18.00 -14.94 41.70
C ILE A 33 16.74 -14.07 41.87
N PRO A 34 16.75 -13.04 42.75
CA PRO A 34 15.57 -12.20 42.99
C PRO A 34 15.14 -11.47 41.71
N SER A 35 13.88 -11.68 41.35
CA SER A 35 13.24 -11.22 40.13
C SER A 35 13.27 -9.69 39.98
N LYS A 36 13.99 -9.19 38.96
CA LYS A 36 13.62 -7.93 38.31
C LYS A 36 12.65 -8.26 37.19
N SER A 37 11.39 -7.87 37.34
CA SER A 37 10.38 -7.94 36.29
C SER A 37 10.80 -7.00 35.14
N ALA A 38 11.33 -7.56 34.06
CA ALA A 38 11.54 -6.86 32.81
C ALA A 38 10.40 -7.21 31.85
N TYR A 39 9.71 -6.18 31.35
CA TYR A 39 8.67 -6.34 30.34
C TYR A 39 9.34 -6.46 28.97
N TYR A 40 9.24 -7.62 28.34
CA TYR A 40 9.62 -7.78 26.94
C TYR A 40 8.35 -7.92 26.11
N SER A 41 8.10 -6.92 25.25
CA SER A 41 7.14 -7.03 24.16
C SER A 41 7.77 -7.90 23.07
N ILE A 42 7.43 -9.18 23.04
CA ILE A 42 7.80 -10.07 21.93
C ILE A 42 6.61 -10.07 20.96
N PRO A 43 6.75 -9.55 19.72
CA PRO A 43 5.69 -9.64 18.73
C PRO A 43 5.47 -11.12 18.40
N VAL A 44 4.34 -11.68 18.84
CA VAL A 44 3.94 -13.04 18.47
C VAL A 44 3.14 -12.95 17.18
N GLN A 45 3.75 -13.33 16.06
CA GLN A 45 3.03 -13.57 14.81
C GLN A 45 2.34 -14.93 14.89
N VAL A 46 1.00 -14.93 14.86
CA VAL A 46 0.21 -16.15 14.69
C VAL A 46 0.27 -16.53 13.21
N GLN A 47 1.02 -17.58 12.87
CA GLN A 47 1.04 -18.17 11.54
C GLN A 47 0.07 -19.36 11.50
N LEU A 48 -0.90 -19.32 10.60
CA LEU A 48 -1.76 -20.45 10.30
C LEU A 48 -1.01 -21.40 9.36
N TYR A 49 -0.86 -22.66 9.77
CA TYR A 49 -0.21 -23.68 8.97
C TYR A 49 -1.24 -24.37 8.06
N SER A 50 -0.86 -24.59 6.79
CA SER A 50 -1.45 -25.67 6.00
C SER A 50 -0.74 -26.99 6.38
N ASP A 51 -1.39 -28.13 6.13
CA ASP A 51 -0.92 -29.48 6.47
C ASP A 51 0.51 -29.82 5.96
N GLU A 52 1.13 -28.99 5.11
CA GLU A 52 2.48 -29.16 4.59
C GLU A 52 3.51 -28.13 5.12
N GLY A 53 3.25 -27.45 6.23
CA GLY A 53 4.31 -26.85 7.07
C GLY A 53 5.04 -25.60 6.53
N SER A 54 4.53 -24.93 5.50
CA SER A 54 5.14 -23.70 4.95
C SER A 54 4.29 -22.46 5.21
N PRO A 55 4.81 -21.40 5.87
CA PRO A 55 4.07 -20.16 6.09
C PRO A 55 4.17 -19.24 4.87
N TYR A 56 3.14 -19.22 4.04
CA TYR A 56 2.93 -18.14 3.08
C TYR A 56 1.56 -17.54 3.31
N LEU A 57 1.51 -16.47 4.10
CA LEU A 57 0.34 -15.61 4.16
C LEU A 57 0.35 -14.71 2.92
N LEU A 58 -0.01 -15.28 1.78
CA LEU A 58 -0.38 -14.47 0.62
C LEU A 58 -1.69 -13.78 1.00
N ILE A 59 -1.66 -12.46 1.19
CA ILE A 59 -2.87 -11.66 1.39
C ILE A 59 -3.55 -11.56 0.04
N LEU A 60 -4.48 -12.47 -0.17
CA LEU A 60 -5.22 -12.65 -1.39
C LEU A 60 -6.50 -11.85 -1.27
N SER A 61 -6.48 -10.61 -1.78
CA SER A 61 -7.61 -9.69 -1.73
C SER A 61 -8.03 -9.34 -3.17
N PRO A 62 -9.20 -9.81 -3.63
CA PRO A 62 -9.78 -9.32 -4.88
C PRO A 62 -10.19 -7.88 -4.65
N PHE A 63 -9.84 -7.00 -5.59
CA PHE A 63 -10.39 -5.66 -5.61
C PHE A 63 -11.33 -5.51 -6.81
N VAL A 64 -12.40 -4.76 -6.59
CA VAL A 64 -13.31 -4.36 -7.66
C VAL A 64 -12.61 -3.24 -8.42
N GLN A 65 -12.24 -3.51 -9.68
CA GLN A 65 -11.50 -2.56 -10.51
C GLN A 65 -12.45 -1.54 -11.13
N ASN A 66 -13.57 -2.01 -11.69
CA ASN A 66 -14.55 -1.14 -12.31
C ASN A 66 -15.95 -1.67 -12.07
N PHE A 67 -16.88 -0.74 -11.89
CA PHE A 67 -18.30 -1.03 -11.88
C PHE A 67 -18.99 -0.21 -12.97
N THR A 68 -19.57 -0.89 -13.94
CA THR A 68 -20.32 -0.23 -15.01
C THR A 68 -21.78 -0.05 -14.62
N GLU A 69 -22.37 1.00 -15.18
CA GLU A 69 -23.80 1.32 -15.14
C GLU A 69 -24.73 0.14 -15.49
N LYS A 70 -24.25 -0.83 -16.28
CA LYS A 70 -25.00 -2.02 -16.70
C LYS A 70 -24.95 -3.17 -15.70
N GLY A 71 -24.51 -2.93 -14.46
CA GLY A 71 -24.34 -3.99 -13.48
C GLY A 71 -23.20 -4.94 -13.83
N GLN A 72 -22.16 -4.46 -14.52
CA GLN A 72 -20.96 -5.27 -14.74
C GLN A 72 -19.93 -4.89 -13.69
N ILE A 73 -19.56 -5.84 -12.86
CA ILE A 73 -18.46 -5.73 -11.91
C ILE A 73 -17.25 -6.43 -12.55
N THR A 74 -16.18 -5.67 -12.76
CA THR A 74 -14.87 -6.23 -13.12
C THR A 74 -14.05 -6.38 -11.85
N ILE A 75 -13.81 -7.62 -11.45
CA ILE A 75 -12.93 -7.96 -10.33
C ILE A 75 -11.57 -8.31 -10.88
N GLN A 76 -10.56 -7.56 -10.47
CA GLN A 76 -9.19 -7.90 -10.77
C GLN A 76 -8.58 -8.60 -9.55
N MET A 77 -8.10 -9.81 -9.80
CA MET A 77 -7.36 -10.60 -8.84
C MET A 77 -5.89 -10.51 -9.24
N VAL A 78 -5.05 -9.82 -8.47
CA VAL A 78 -3.61 -9.74 -8.76
C VAL A 78 -2.91 -11.01 -8.27
N TYR A 79 -2.61 -11.90 -9.22
CA TYR A 79 -1.91 -13.17 -9.01
C TYR A 79 -1.04 -13.53 -10.19
N PRO A 80 0.18 -13.98 -9.92
CA PRO A 80 1.00 -14.57 -10.94
C PRO A 80 0.51 -15.98 -11.29
N PHE A 81 -0.27 -16.11 -12.35
CA PHE A 81 -0.67 -17.42 -12.86
C PHE A 81 0.49 -18.04 -13.67
N THR A 82 0.65 -19.36 -13.56
CA THR A 82 1.59 -20.06 -14.43
C THR A 82 1.14 -19.93 -15.88
N GLN A 83 2.07 -19.56 -16.78
CA GLN A 83 1.82 -19.56 -18.22
C GLN A 83 1.30 -20.95 -18.64
N GLY A 84 0.13 -20.98 -19.30
CA GLY A 84 -0.50 -22.21 -19.79
C GLY A 84 -1.96 -22.44 -19.40
N LEU A 85 -2.55 -21.63 -18.52
CA LEU A 85 -4.01 -21.66 -18.34
C LEU A 85 -4.71 -21.11 -19.58
N GLN A 86 -5.51 -21.94 -20.22
CA GLN A 86 -6.43 -21.47 -21.25
C GLN A 86 -7.71 -20.94 -20.61
N LEU A 87 -8.33 -19.95 -21.25
CA LEU A 87 -9.59 -19.35 -20.80
C LEU A 87 -10.72 -20.39 -20.64
N SER A 88 -10.67 -21.47 -21.43
CA SER A 88 -11.60 -22.60 -21.36
C SER A 88 -11.53 -23.35 -20.02
N ASP A 89 -10.33 -23.49 -19.45
CA ASP A 89 -10.09 -24.29 -18.25
C ASP A 89 -10.53 -23.55 -16.99
N ILE A 90 -10.65 -22.22 -17.05
CA ILE A 90 -10.98 -21.39 -15.89
C ILE A 90 -12.40 -21.65 -15.38
N LYS A 91 -13.37 -21.87 -16.27
CA LYS A 91 -14.76 -22.14 -15.86
C LYS A 91 -14.90 -23.38 -14.99
N ASP A 92 -13.99 -24.31 -15.20
CA ASP A 92 -13.92 -25.58 -14.50
C ASP A 92 -13.21 -25.49 -13.15
N ILE A 93 -12.35 -24.49 -12.99
CA ILE A 93 -11.48 -24.31 -11.82
C ILE A 93 -12.11 -23.31 -10.85
N VAL A 94 -12.51 -22.16 -11.39
CA VAL A 94 -13.00 -21.01 -10.64
C VAL A 94 -14.51 -21.09 -10.63
N VAL A 95 -15.10 -20.99 -9.44
CA VAL A 95 -16.53 -20.89 -9.24
C VAL A 95 -16.81 -19.61 -8.49
N VAL A 96 -17.46 -18.67 -9.17
CA VAL A 96 -17.86 -17.40 -8.57
C VAL A 96 -19.24 -17.57 -7.92
N HIS A 97 -19.30 -17.33 -6.62
CA HIS A 97 -20.50 -17.32 -5.80
C HIS A 97 -20.75 -15.92 -5.26
N ILE A 98 -22.01 -15.50 -5.23
CA ILE A 98 -22.41 -14.26 -4.58
C ILE A 98 -23.28 -14.66 -3.40
N SER A 99 -22.78 -14.40 -2.20
CA SER A 99 -23.51 -14.68 -0.96
C SER A 99 -24.24 -13.41 -0.55
N PRO A 100 -25.58 -13.37 -0.65
CA PRO A 100 -26.33 -12.22 -0.17
C PRO A 100 -26.20 -12.10 1.35
N SER A 101 -26.33 -10.86 1.83
CA SER A 101 -26.25 -10.50 3.25
C SER A 101 -27.36 -11.10 4.13
N GLN A 102 -28.57 -11.18 3.58
CA GLN A 102 -29.78 -11.61 4.27
C GLN A 102 -30.48 -12.70 3.45
N ASN A 103 -31.56 -13.29 3.96
CA ASN A 103 -32.38 -14.35 3.34
C ASN A 103 -33.00 -14.00 1.96
N SER A 104 -32.39 -13.12 1.17
CA SER A 104 -32.74 -12.93 -0.23
C SER A 104 -32.42 -14.20 -1.01
N THR A 105 -33.26 -14.48 -1.99
CA THR A 105 -33.05 -15.53 -2.97
C THR A 105 -31.72 -15.34 -3.70
N ASP A 106 -31.13 -16.45 -4.15
CA ASP A 106 -29.93 -16.42 -5.01
C ASP A 106 -30.12 -15.41 -6.15
N ARG A 107 -29.09 -14.60 -6.39
CA ARG A 107 -29.10 -13.57 -7.42
C ARG A 107 -28.86 -14.21 -8.79
N ASP A 108 -29.62 -13.79 -9.79
CA ASP A 108 -29.35 -14.14 -11.19
C ASP A 108 -28.12 -13.34 -11.68
N TYR A 109 -26.97 -14.00 -11.78
CA TYR A 109 -25.77 -13.43 -12.38
C TYR A 109 -25.11 -14.41 -13.35
N THR A 110 -24.40 -13.86 -14.31
CA THR A 110 -23.48 -14.59 -15.19
C THR A 110 -22.08 -14.06 -14.95
N TRP A 111 -21.07 -14.91 -15.06
CA TRP A 111 -19.69 -14.47 -14.95
C TRP A 111 -18.85 -15.10 -16.04
N TYR A 112 -17.79 -14.40 -16.42
CA TYR A 112 -16.78 -14.92 -17.32
C TYR A 112 -15.41 -14.35 -16.97
N CYS A 113 -14.37 -15.10 -17.32
CA CYS A 113 -13.02 -14.60 -17.29
C CYS A 113 -12.82 -13.68 -18.50
N GLU A 114 -12.47 -12.42 -18.27
CA GLU A 114 -12.22 -11.44 -19.32
C GLU A 114 -10.79 -11.58 -19.87
N SER A 115 -9.81 -11.63 -18.97
CA SER A 115 -8.42 -11.79 -19.33
C SER A 115 -7.63 -12.51 -18.23
N ILE A 116 -6.61 -13.23 -18.66
CA ILE A 116 -5.58 -13.82 -17.80
C ILE A 116 -4.30 -13.08 -18.15
N LEU A 117 -3.90 -12.16 -17.28
CA LEU A 117 -2.62 -11.48 -17.36
C LEU A 117 -1.58 -12.29 -16.59
N GLU A 118 -0.30 -12.02 -16.86
CA GLU A 118 0.80 -12.72 -16.18
C GLU A 118 0.74 -12.58 -14.67
N SER A 119 0.19 -11.46 -14.19
CA SER A 119 0.09 -11.09 -12.78
C SER A 119 -1.34 -10.85 -12.32
N SER A 120 -2.36 -11.11 -13.14
CA SER A 120 -3.75 -10.99 -12.67
C SER A 120 -4.77 -11.81 -13.45
N LEU A 121 -5.86 -12.15 -12.78
CA LEU A 121 -7.05 -12.76 -13.36
C LEU A 121 -8.18 -11.75 -13.27
N VAL A 122 -8.68 -11.33 -14.43
CA VAL A 122 -9.78 -10.37 -14.52
C VAL A 122 -11.07 -11.15 -14.73
N VAL A 123 -11.92 -11.16 -13.72
CA VAL A 123 -13.22 -11.81 -13.74
C VAL A 123 -14.29 -10.74 -13.88
N ARG A 124 -15.12 -10.85 -14.92
CA ARG A 124 -16.28 -10.00 -15.09
C ARG A 124 -17.54 -10.73 -14.63
N VAL A 125 -18.27 -10.10 -13.73
CA VAL A 125 -19.57 -10.55 -13.23
C VAL A 125 -20.65 -9.60 -13.76
N ILE A 126 -21.66 -10.16 -14.41
CA ILE A 126 -22.79 -9.42 -14.98
C ILE A 126 -24.06 -9.87 -14.26
N PHE A 127 -24.68 -8.92 -13.55
CA PHE A 127 -25.97 -9.14 -12.90
C PHE A 127 -27.08 -8.96 -13.93
N LYS A 128 -28.09 -9.82 -13.88
CA LYS A 128 -29.29 -9.68 -14.72
C LYS A 128 -30.14 -8.50 -14.27
N ASP A 129 -30.29 -8.35 -12.95
CA ASP A 129 -30.93 -7.23 -12.29
C ASP A 129 -29.97 -6.59 -11.28
N VAL A 130 -29.58 -5.34 -11.55
CA VAL A 130 -28.61 -4.55 -10.77
C VAL A 130 -29.23 -4.02 -9.46
N LEU A 131 -30.56 -4.00 -9.40
CA LEU A 131 -31.38 -3.18 -8.50
C LEU A 131 -31.36 -3.62 -7.02
N ASP A 132 -30.56 -4.62 -6.68
CA ASP A 132 -30.84 -5.47 -5.54
C ASP A 132 -29.58 -5.85 -4.74
N LEU A 133 -28.41 -5.31 -5.09
CA LEU A 133 -27.19 -5.53 -4.31
C LEU A 133 -27.25 -4.73 -3.00
N THR A 134 -27.41 -5.44 -1.89
CA THR A 134 -27.46 -4.81 -0.55
C THR A 134 -26.05 -4.47 -0.06
N ASP A 135 -25.93 -3.52 0.88
CA ASP A 135 -24.67 -3.01 1.45
C ASP A 135 -23.71 -4.07 2.03
N LEU A 136 -24.11 -5.33 2.07
CA LEU A 136 -23.44 -6.41 2.78
C LEU A 136 -23.24 -7.67 1.92
N ASP A 137 -23.56 -7.61 0.61
CA ASP A 137 -23.36 -8.75 -0.28
C ASP A 137 -21.87 -9.04 -0.45
N ARG A 138 -21.52 -10.34 -0.42
CA ARG A 138 -20.13 -10.80 -0.51
C ARG A 138 -19.93 -11.60 -1.79
N LEU A 139 -18.95 -11.19 -2.57
CA LEU A 139 -18.43 -11.99 -3.66
C LEU A 139 -17.45 -13.02 -3.10
N ARG A 140 -17.77 -14.29 -3.28
CA ARG A 140 -16.95 -15.44 -2.90
C ARG A 140 -16.46 -16.16 -4.15
N ILE A 141 -15.15 -16.19 -4.36
CA ILE A 141 -14.52 -16.94 -5.44
C ILE A 141 -13.96 -18.24 -4.86
N ASN A 142 -14.53 -19.36 -5.25
CA ASN A 142 -14.13 -20.70 -4.83
C ASN A 142 -13.30 -21.37 -5.94
N PHE A 143 -12.16 -21.93 -5.58
CA PHE A 143 -11.34 -22.75 -6.48
C PHE A 143 -11.64 -24.23 -6.21
N ASN A 144 -12.55 -24.82 -7.00
CA ASN A 144 -13.25 -26.08 -6.68
C ASN A 144 -12.48 -27.34 -7.10
N LYS A 145 -11.79 -27.30 -8.24
CA LYS A 145 -11.03 -28.48 -8.70
C LYS A 145 -9.80 -28.72 -7.84
N ASN A 146 -9.30 -29.97 -7.86
CA ASN A 146 -7.89 -30.25 -7.56
C ASN A 146 -7.07 -29.37 -8.51
N ALA A 147 -6.78 -28.16 -8.07
CA ALA A 147 -5.96 -27.17 -8.74
C ALA A 147 -4.49 -27.62 -8.72
N SER A 148 -4.24 -28.93 -8.77
CA SER A 148 -2.93 -29.58 -8.73
C SER A 148 -2.02 -29.19 -9.90
N GLY A 149 -2.57 -28.48 -10.91
CA GLY A 149 -1.82 -27.84 -11.99
C GLY A 149 -1.75 -26.31 -11.91
N LEU A 150 -2.51 -25.67 -11.03
CA LEU A 150 -2.49 -24.23 -10.82
C LEU A 150 -1.41 -23.91 -9.80
N TYR A 151 -0.27 -23.52 -10.33
CA TYR A 151 0.83 -23.05 -9.53
C TYR A 151 0.84 -21.53 -9.57
N LEU A 152 0.84 -20.92 -8.40
CA LEU A 152 1.19 -19.51 -8.30
C LEU A 152 2.67 -19.41 -8.65
N ASN A 153 2.98 -18.71 -9.74
CA ASN A 153 4.36 -18.41 -10.09
C ASN A 153 4.86 -17.36 -9.10
N SER A 154 5.78 -17.66 -8.21
CA SER A 154 6.42 -16.57 -7.45
C SER A 154 6.99 -15.54 -8.43
N ILE A 155 6.60 -14.27 -8.28
CA ILE A 155 6.80 -13.16 -9.25
C ILE A 155 8.26 -13.05 -9.72
N ASN A 156 9.23 -13.57 -8.95
CA ASN A 156 10.65 -13.50 -9.30
C ASN A 156 11.44 -14.80 -9.01
N SER A 157 10.80 -15.96 -8.89
CA SER A 157 11.52 -17.23 -8.64
C SER A 157 10.94 -18.34 -9.51
N ALA A 158 11.66 -18.71 -10.58
CA ALA A 158 11.28 -19.74 -11.57
C ALA A 158 11.01 -21.15 -11.00
N GLN A 159 11.03 -21.35 -9.68
CA GLN A 159 10.99 -22.66 -9.04
C GLN A 159 10.01 -22.76 -7.85
N LEU A 160 9.45 -21.66 -7.35
CA LEU A 160 8.47 -21.72 -6.25
C LEU A 160 7.07 -21.77 -6.82
N ARG A 161 6.59 -23.00 -6.96
CA ARG A 161 5.26 -23.36 -7.41
C ARG A 161 4.39 -23.65 -6.18
N VAL A 162 3.68 -22.63 -5.68
CA VAL A 162 2.73 -22.84 -4.57
C VAL A 162 1.47 -23.48 -5.15
N ARG A 163 1.12 -24.67 -4.65
CA ARG A 163 -0.15 -25.32 -4.95
C ARG A 163 -1.26 -24.66 -4.15
N MET A 164 -2.30 -24.22 -4.84
CA MET A 164 -3.52 -23.77 -4.16
C MET A 164 -4.20 -24.97 -3.49
N SER A 165 -4.63 -24.81 -2.25
CA SER A 165 -5.39 -25.83 -1.54
C SER A 165 -6.72 -26.07 -2.25
N LYS A 166 -7.21 -27.32 -2.23
CA LYS A 166 -8.55 -27.63 -2.71
C LYS A 166 -9.58 -26.78 -1.96
N ASN A 167 -10.57 -26.23 -2.66
CA ASN A 167 -11.59 -25.35 -2.09
C ASN A 167 -11.03 -24.06 -1.49
N PHE A 168 -9.92 -23.55 -2.02
CA PHE A 168 -9.45 -22.22 -1.64
C PHE A 168 -10.57 -21.20 -1.90
N LYS A 169 -10.87 -20.36 -0.91
CA LYS A 169 -11.96 -19.39 -0.98
C LYS A 169 -11.40 -18.00 -0.79
N ILE A 170 -11.78 -17.09 -1.67
CA ILE A 170 -11.50 -15.68 -1.54
C ILE A 170 -12.82 -14.95 -1.41
N GLU A 171 -12.95 -14.09 -0.42
CA GLU A 171 -14.15 -13.29 -0.21
C GLU A 171 -13.80 -11.81 -0.30
N THR A 172 -14.64 -11.05 -0.99
CA THR A 172 -14.61 -9.59 -0.99
C THR A 172 -16.02 -9.04 -0.86
N GLN A 173 -16.18 -7.91 -0.18
CA GLN A 173 -17.46 -7.26 -0.05
C GLN A 173 -17.75 -6.45 -1.31
N LEU A 174 -18.93 -6.65 -1.90
CA LEU A 174 -19.34 -5.84 -3.04
C LEU A 174 -19.70 -4.43 -2.57
N PRO A 175 -19.33 -3.38 -3.32
CA PRO A 175 -19.78 -2.03 -3.01
C PRO A 175 -21.31 -1.93 -3.20
N PRO A 176 -22.00 -1.14 -2.37
CA PRO A 176 -23.44 -0.94 -2.49
C PRO A 176 -23.78 -0.27 -3.82
N GLN A 177 -24.86 -0.73 -4.45
CA GLN A 177 -25.29 -0.24 -5.76
C GLN A 177 -26.57 0.56 -5.66
N ILE A 178 -26.69 1.55 -6.54
CA ILE A 178 -27.89 2.38 -6.68
C ILE A 178 -28.61 1.94 -7.93
N GLN A 179 -29.95 2.00 -7.89
CA GLN A 179 -30.78 1.80 -9.07
C GLN A 179 -30.42 2.76 -10.22
N PHE A 180 -30.19 2.20 -11.40
CA PHE A 180 -29.66 2.93 -12.54
C PHE A 180 -30.56 4.09 -13.03
N GLU A 181 -31.87 3.90 -12.95
CA GLU A 181 -32.84 4.89 -13.40
C GLU A 181 -32.79 6.16 -12.52
N ASP A 182 -32.58 5.99 -11.22
CA ASP A 182 -32.38 7.09 -10.27
C ASP A 182 -30.95 7.66 -10.33
N ASN A 183 -29.94 6.86 -10.68
CA ASN A 183 -28.54 7.31 -10.75
C ASN A 183 -28.34 8.47 -11.71
N SER A 184 -28.86 8.36 -12.92
CA SER A 184 -28.62 9.41 -13.93
C SER A 184 -29.18 10.76 -13.46
N ASN A 185 -30.29 10.75 -12.72
CA ASN A 185 -30.87 11.94 -12.12
C ASN A 185 -30.06 12.43 -10.94
N ILE A 186 -29.57 11.53 -10.07
CA ILE A 186 -28.75 11.89 -8.91
C ILE A 186 -27.43 12.51 -9.34
N TYR A 187 -26.73 11.93 -10.32
CA TYR A 187 -25.49 12.52 -10.85
C TYR A 187 -25.74 13.86 -11.53
N LYS A 188 -26.83 14.01 -12.29
CA LYS A 188 -27.22 15.30 -12.89
C LYS A 188 -27.54 16.35 -11.83
N ILE A 189 -28.26 15.97 -10.77
CA ILE A 189 -28.58 16.86 -9.63
C ILE A 189 -27.30 17.22 -8.89
N SER A 190 -26.41 16.26 -8.63
CA SER A 190 -25.14 16.49 -7.94
C SER A 190 -24.22 17.39 -8.75
N ASN A 191 -24.10 17.19 -10.06
CA ASN A 191 -23.34 18.09 -10.93
C ASN A 191 -23.95 19.49 -11.00
N SER A 192 -25.27 19.59 -11.12
CA SER A 192 -25.97 20.88 -11.15
C SER A 192 -25.82 21.63 -9.82
N ALA A 193 -25.94 20.92 -8.70
CA ALA A 193 -25.71 21.45 -7.35
C ALA A 193 -24.24 21.86 -7.17
N GLY A 194 -23.29 21.06 -7.65
CA GLY A 194 -21.87 21.39 -7.64
C GLY A 194 -21.56 22.66 -8.44
N ILE A 195 -22.10 22.80 -9.65
CA ILE A 195 -21.95 24.02 -10.46
C ILE A 195 -22.60 25.23 -9.76
N GLY A 196 -23.81 25.07 -9.20
CA GLY A 196 -24.52 26.12 -8.48
C GLY A 196 -23.78 26.56 -7.20
N LEU A 197 -23.26 25.61 -6.43
CA LEU A 197 -22.46 25.90 -5.23
C LEU A 197 -21.15 26.59 -5.59
N LYS A 198 -20.45 26.13 -6.64
CA LYS A 198 -19.23 26.78 -7.14
C LYS A 198 -19.52 28.22 -7.55
N SER A 199 -20.58 28.48 -8.31
CA SER A 199 -20.90 29.84 -8.76
C SER A 199 -21.26 30.76 -7.60
N VAL A 200 -22.05 30.29 -6.63
CA VAL A 200 -22.36 31.04 -5.41
C VAL A 200 -21.09 31.32 -4.61
N LEU A 201 -20.19 30.36 -4.47
CA LEU A 201 -18.95 30.55 -3.74
C LEU A 201 -17.98 31.48 -4.46
N TYR A 202 -17.88 31.43 -5.79
CA TYR A 202 -17.08 32.39 -6.55
C TYR A 202 -17.68 33.80 -6.51
N ALA A 203 -19.00 33.93 -6.59
CA ALA A 203 -19.67 35.22 -6.43
C ALA A 203 -19.48 35.77 -5.01
N ASN A 204 -19.63 34.92 -3.99
CA ASN A 204 -19.41 35.29 -2.60
C ASN A 204 -17.94 35.62 -2.36
N PHE A 205 -16.99 34.85 -2.92
CA PHE A 205 -15.56 35.15 -2.86
C PHE A 205 -15.25 36.51 -3.50
N GLY A 206 -15.79 36.81 -4.68
CA GLY A 206 -15.66 38.11 -5.34
C GLY A 206 -16.24 39.26 -4.50
N MET A 207 -17.41 39.06 -3.91
CA MET A 207 -18.05 40.05 -3.02
C MET A 207 -17.27 40.23 -1.71
N ASN A 208 -16.72 39.15 -1.17
CA ASN A 208 -15.95 39.15 0.08
C ASN A 208 -14.55 39.75 -0.11
N LEU A 209 -14.00 39.67 -1.33
CA LEU A 209 -12.78 40.40 -1.68
C LEU A 209 -13.00 41.92 -1.56
N ILE A 210 -14.24 42.38 -1.79
CA ILE A 210 -14.65 43.77 -1.56
C ILE A 210 -14.94 44.03 -0.07
N MET A 211 -15.43 43.03 0.67
CA MET A 211 -15.81 43.13 2.08
C MET A 211 -14.97 42.19 2.96
N ALA A 212 -13.83 42.66 3.49
CA ALA A 212 -12.82 41.84 4.18
C ALA A 212 -13.32 40.91 5.32
N ALA A 213 -14.48 41.19 5.94
CA ALA A 213 -15.00 40.43 7.08
C ALA A 213 -15.59 39.05 6.70
N SER A 214 -16.15 38.91 5.51
CA SER A 214 -16.91 37.71 5.13
C SER A 214 -16.06 36.55 4.61
N LEU A 215 -14.79 36.81 4.25
CA LEU A 215 -13.86 35.72 3.91
C LEU A 215 -13.68 34.74 5.06
N GLN A 216 -13.66 35.20 6.32
CA GLN A 216 -13.39 34.30 7.45
C GLN A 216 -14.45 33.21 7.63
N LEU A 217 -15.73 33.55 7.40
CA LEU A 217 -16.82 32.57 7.45
C LEU A 217 -16.74 31.59 6.28
N LEU A 218 -16.42 32.10 5.07
CA LEU A 218 -16.20 31.28 3.89
C LEU A 218 -15.10 30.24 4.12
N TRP A 219 -13.98 30.64 4.74
CA TRP A 219 -12.90 29.73 5.09
C TRP A 219 -13.32 28.68 6.13
N GLY A 220 -14.01 29.08 7.20
CA GLY A 220 -14.51 28.13 8.20
C GLY A 220 -15.44 27.07 7.61
N LEU A 221 -16.25 27.45 6.62
CA LEU A 221 -17.10 26.53 5.88
C LEU A 221 -16.28 25.55 5.03
N ILE A 222 -15.29 26.04 4.28
CA ILE A 222 -14.42 25.19 3.43
C ILE A 222 -13.68 24.16 4.28
N ASN A 223 -13.15 24.56 5.44
CA ASN A 223 -12.40 23.65 6.31
C ASN A 223 -13.29 22.57 6.91
N SER A 224 -14.49 22.97 7.36
CA SER A 224 -15.48 22.02 7.87
C SER A 224 -15.86 21.02 6.79
N LEU A 225 -16.03 21.50 5.56
CA LEU A 225 -16.35 20.68 4.41
C LEU A 225 -15.19 19.76 4.03
N GLN A 226 -13.93 20.22 4.07
CA GLN A 226 -12.72 19.42 3.86
C GLN A 226 -12.67 18.22 4.81
N LEU A 227 -12.99 18.42 6.08
CA LEU A 227 -13.06 17.33 7.07
C LEU A 227 -14.17 16.32 6.74
N VAL A 228 -15.34 16.80 6.30
CA VAL A 228 -16.49 15.95 5.94
C VAL A 228 -16.22 15.15 4.65
N VAL A 229 -15.66 15.77 3.61
CA VAL A 229 -15.39 15.05 2.36
C VAL A 229 -14.22 14.07 2.48
N ARG A 230 -13.32 14.27 3.45
CA ARG A 230 -12.18 13.37 3.71
C ARG A 230 -12.49 12.28 4.73
N THR A 231 -13.65 12.29 5.37
CA THR A 231 -14.00 11.23 6.33
C THR A 231 -14.08 9.81 5.72
N PRO A 232 -14.36 9.60 4.40
CA PRO A 232 -14.21 8.29 3.77
C PRO A 232 -12.79 7.71 3.87
N LEU A 233 -11.75 8.53 3.98
CA LEU A 233 -10.37 8.09 4.16
C LEU A 233 -10.13 7.38 5.50
N MET A 234 -11.00 7.60 6.49
CA MET A 234 -10.93 6.96 7.79
C MET A 234 -11.51 5.53 7.79
N GLY A 235 -11.76 4.95 6.60
CA GLY A 235 -12.31 3.60 6.45
C GLY A 235 -13.81 3.51 6.69
N MET A 236 -14.51 4.64 6.78
CA MET A 236 -15.96 4.66 6.86
C MET A 236 -16.58 4.33 5.50
N LYS A 237 -17.45 3.33 5.49
CA LYS A 237 -18.19 2.92 4.30
C LYS A 237 -19.40 3.83 4.15
N PHE A 238 -19.38 4.66 3.12
CA PHE A 238 -20.51 5.50 2.75
C PHE A 238 -21.33 4.84 1.65
N PRO A 239 -22.68 4.93 1.71
CA PRO A 239 -23.52 4.61 0.59
C PRO A 239 -23.11 5.45 -0.63
N SER A 240 -23.24 4.87 -1.80
CA SER A 240 -22.89 5.45 -3.10
C SER A 240 -23.55 6.82 -3.33
N HIS A 241 -24.79 7.04 -2.87
CA HIS A 241 -25.45 8.35 -2.96
C HIS A 241 -24.70 9.45 -2.22
N THR A 242 -24.15 9.11 -1.05
CA THR A 242 -23.39 10.04 -0.22
C THR A 242 -22.02 10.32 -0.85
N LYS A 243 -21.40 9.30 -1.48
CA LYS A 243 -20.16 9.49 -2.25
C LYS A 243 -20.36 10.44 -3.43
N ALA A 244 -21.43 10.27 -4.20
CA ALA A 244 -21.78 11.16 -5.31
C ALA A 244 -22.01 12.60 -4.83
N PHE A 245 -22.65 12.77 -3.67
CA PHE A 245 -22.80 14.08 -3.04
C PHE A 245 -21.44 14.68 -2.63
N PHE A 246 -20.56 13.88 -1.99
CA PHE A 246 -19.22 14.32 -1.60
C PHE A 246 -18.33 14.67 -2.79
N SER A 247 -18.42 13.98 -3.93
CA SER A 247 -17.61 14.31 -5.12
C SER A 247 -17.87 15.74 -5.62
N SER A 248 -19.11 16.23 -5.48
CA SER A 248 -19.44 17.63 -5.80
C SER A 248 -18.79 18.64 -4.84
N PHE A 249 -18.60 18.27 -3.58
CA PHE A 249 -17.92 19.09 -2.60
C PHE A 249 -16.40 18.98 -2.66
N ILE A 250 -15.84 17.87 -3.12
CA ILE A 250 -14.38 17.71 -3.28
C ILE A 250 -13.82 18.76 -4.22
N MET A 251 -14.50 19.01 -5.34
CA MET A 251 -14.13 20.09 -6.25
C MET A 251 -14.20 21.48 -5.61
N LEU A 252 -15.03 21.63 -4.58
CA LEU A 252 -15.22 22.88 -3.82
C LEU A 252 -14.13 23.07 -2.78
N THR A 253 -13.80 21.99 -2.07
CA THR A 253 -12.83 21.97 -0.98
C THR A 253 -11.39 22.07 -1.46
N ASN A 254 -11.11 21.54 -2.65
CA ASN A 254 -9.78 21.64 -3.26
C ASN A 254 -9.52 23.03 -3.85
N PHE A 255 -10.54 23.91 -3.86
CA PHE A 255 -10.45 25.30 -4.27
C PHE A 255 -9.75 25.46 -5.63
N ASP A 256 -10.05 24.57 -6.58
CA ASP A 256 -9.41 24.51 -7.90
C ASP A 256 -9.96 25.60 -8.83
N ILE A 257 -9.69 26.86 -8.48
CA ILE A 257 -10.05 28.05 -9.28
C ILE A 257 -9.18 28.13 -10.54
N LEU A 258 -7.94 27.69 -10.41
CA LEU A 258 -6.99 27.58 -11.51
C LEU A 258 -6.90 26.09 -11.88
N PRO A 259 -7.04 25.69 -13.15
CA PRO A 259 -6.91 24.29 -13.56
C PRO A 259 -5.48 23.81 -13.32
N SER A 260 -5.24 23.32 -12.11
CA SER A 260 -3.91 23.02 -11.58
C SER A 260 -3.22 21.90 -12.36
N THR A 261 -3.98 20.94 -12.92
CA THR A 261 -3.46 19.88 -13.78
C THR A 261 -2.71 20.43 -14.99
N ASN A 262 -3.32 21.35 -15.75
CA ASN A 262 -2.70 21.95 -16.94
C ASN A 262 -1.49 22.80 -16.59
N LEU A 263 -1.54 23.50 -15.45
CA LEU A 263 -0.42 24.30 -14.98
C LEU A 263 0.74 23.43 -14.47
N ASN A 264 0.44 22.32 -13.80
CA ASN A 264 1.44 21.39 -13.31
C ASN A 264 2.16 20.72 -14.49
N GLU A 265 1.42 20.29 -15.51
CA GLU A 265 2.00 19.75 -16.75
C GLU A 265 2.90 20.78 -17.44
N LEU A 266 2.44 22.03 -17.57
CA LEU A 266 3.22 23.11 -18.20
C LEU A 266 4.50 23.46 -17.42
N VAL A 267 4.44 23.50 -16.08
CA VAL A 267 5.55 23.97 -15.23
C VAL A 267 6.55 22.86 -14.94
N PHE A 268 6.06 21.64 -14.71
CA PHE A 268 6.87 20.53 -14.21
C PHE A 268 7.15 19.45 -15.26
N GLY A 269 6.29 19.30 -16.29
CA GLY A 269 6.51 18.39 -17.41
C GLY A 269 6.55 16.91 -17.03
N TYR A 270 5.81 16.50 -16.00
CA TYR A 270 5.75 15.10 -15.57
C TYR A 270 4.38 14.49 -15.89
N ASP A 271 4.38 13.27 -16.43
CA ASP A 271 3.20 12.42 -16.50
C ASP A 271 2.86 11.94 -15.08
N SER A 272 1.66 12.26 -14.60
CA SER A 272 1.20 11.80 -13.30
C SER A 272 0.90 10.30 -13.41
N ALA A 273 1.56 9.50 -12.58
CA ALA A 273 1.22 8.10 -12.44
C ALA A 273 -0.12 8.01 -11.70
N GLU A 274 -1.14 7.49 -12.39
CA GLU A 274 -2.48 7.28 -11.83
C GLU A 274 -2.40 6.28 -10.65
N TYR A 275 -3.04 6.64 -9.55
CA TYR A 275 -3.18 5.80 -8.38
C TYR A 275 -4.57 5.15 -8.34
N GLU A 276 -4.63 3.84 -8.56
CA GLU A 276 -5.88 3.09 -8.86
C GLU A 276 -6.70 2.65 -7.62
N GLU A 277 -6.55 3.30 -6.45
CA GLU A 277 -7.33 2.97 -5.24
C GLU A 277 -8.48 3.96 -5.00
N ASN A 278 -9.39 3.62 -4.06
CA ASN A 278 -10.52 4.42 -3.53
C ASN A 278 -10.25 5.90 -3.17
N PHE A 279 -9.01 6.35 -3.29
CA PHE A 279 -8.55 7.72 -3.09
C PHE A 279 -8.83 8.60 -4.31
N SER A 280 -9.00 8.02 -5.50
CA SER A 280 -9.30 8.74 -6.73
C SER A 280 -10.61 9.53 -6.64
N ASP A 281 -11.66 8.87 -6.12
CA ASP A 281 -12.97 9.46 -5.83
C ASP A 281 -12.91 10.71 -4.92
N LEU A 282 -11.79 10.90 -4.21
CA LEU A 282 -11.57 11.98 -3.25
C LEU A 282 -10.65 13.10 -3.78
N GLY A 283 -10.23 13.01 -5.04
CA GLY A 283 -9.32 13.97 -5.67
C GLY A 283 -7.84 13.73 -5.33
N TYR A 284 -7.48 12.52 -4.93
CA TYR A 284 -6.09 12.08 -4.71
C TYR A 284 -5.69 11.04 -5.77
N ASP A 285 -5.87 11.42 -7.04
CA ASP A 285 -5.62 10.55 -8.19
C ASP A 285 -4.12 10.33 -8.47
N SER A 286 -3.27 11.19 -7.91
CA SER A 286 -1.83 11.21 -8.19
C SER A 286 -1.00 10.85 -6.97
N LEU A 287 0.12 10.16 -7.20
CA LEU A 287 1.15 9.96 -6.18
C LEU A 287 1.97 11.24 -5.95
N ASN A 288 1.86 12.20 -6.85
CA ASN A 288 2.56 13.46 -6.74
C ASN A 288 1.84 14.39 -5.76
N THR A 289 2.54 14.76 -4.71
CA THR A 289 2.04 15.70 -3.70
C THR A 289 1.67 17.06 -4.31
N VAL A 290 2.32 17.48 -5.40
CA VAL A 290 2.02 18.74 -6.09
C VAL A 290 0.62 18.71 -6.72
N ASP A 291 0.24 17.60 -7.34
CA ASP A 291 -1.09 17.44 -7.93
C ASP A 291 -2.17 17.40 -6.84
N ASN A 292 -1.88 16.71 -5.73
CA ASN A 292 -2.82 16.55 -4.62
C ASN A 292 -3.03 17.84 -3.81
N ILE A 293 -2.03 18.73 -3.74
CA ILE A 293 -2.19 20.07 -3.15
C ILE A 293 -3.02 20.97 -4.08
N GLY A 294 -3.01 20.70 -5.38
CA GLY A 294 -3.76 21.46 -6.38
C GLY A 294 -3.38 22.94 -6.42
N SER A 295 -4.38 23.81 -6.52
CA SER A 295 -4.19 25.25 -6.72
C SER A 295 -3.53 25.98 -5.54
N PHE A 296 -3.53 25.39 -4.33
CA PHE A 296 -2.94 26.00 -3.14
C PHE A 296 -1.44 26.29 -3.27
N LEU A 297 -0.70 25.49 -4.06
CA LEU A 297 0.69 25.76 -4.35
C LEU A 297 0.86 27.09 -5.10
N TYR A 298 0.03 27.35 -6.10
CA TYR A 298 0.06 28.60 -6.86
C TYR A 298 -0.38 29.78 -6.02
N TYR A 299 -1.35 29.60 -5.11
CA TYR A 299 -1.71 30.63 -4.14
C TYR A 299 -0.54 30.97 -3.20
N LEU A 300 0.22 29.98 -2.74
CA LEU A 300 1.44 30.22 -1.95
C LEU A 300 2.46 31.04 -2.73
N ILE A 301 2.74 30.65 -3.98
CA ILE A 301 3.68 31.35 -4.85
C ILE A 301 3.22 32.79 -5.09
N LEU A 302 1.93 33.00 -5.34
CA LEU A 302 1.34 34.33 -5.51
C LEU A 302 1.51 35.17 -4.25
N ILE A 303 1.18 34.64 -3.07
CA ILE A 303 1.36 35.35 -1.79
C ILE A 303 2.83 35.72 -1.59
N LEU A 304 3.76 34.77 -1.80
CA LEU A 304 5.19 35.02 -1.70
C LEU A 304 5.66 36.11 -2.69
N SER A 305 5.14 36.10 -3.92
CA SER A 305 5.45 37.13 -4.92
C SER A 305 4.98 38.52 -4.49
N ILE A 306 3.79 38.63 -3.89
CA ILE A 306 3.24 39.89 -3.34
C ILE A 306 4.10 40.38 -2.18
N ILE A 307 4.57 39.47 -1.32
CA ILE A 307 5.46 39.81 -0.20
C ILE A 307 6.79 40.37 -0.71
N ILE A 308 7.40 39.71 -1.71
CA ILE A 308 8.65 40.15 -2.33
C ILE A 308 8.46 41.54 -2.96
N LEU A 309 7.37 41.74 -3.72
CA LEU A 309 7.05 43.03 -4.33
C LEU A 309 6.81 44.12 -3.27
N ALA A 310 6.07 43.82 -2.20
CA ALA A 310 5.83 44.75 -1.10
C ALA A 310 7.14 45.16 -0.43
N LYS A 311 8.06 44.22 -0.17
CA LYS A 311 9.39 44.51 0.37
C LYS A 311 10.24 45.33 -0.60
N PHE A 312 10.19 45.02 -1.89
CA PHE A 312 10.90 45.79 -2.91
C PHE A 312 10.39 47.24 -2.98
N THR A 313 9.06 47.46 -2.95
CA THR A 313 8.49 48.82 -2.87
C THR A 313 8.86 49.55 -1.58
N GLN A 314 9.02 48.83 -0.46
CA GLN A 314 9.52 49.40 0.79
C GLN A 314 10.97 49.89 0.65
N LEU A 315 11.84 49.11 -0.01
CA LEU A 315 13.24 49.49 -0.26
C LEU A 315 13.32 50.74 -1.16
N ILE A 316 12.55 50.78 -2.25
CA ILE A 316 12.45 51.97 -3.12
C ILE A 316 11.92 53.18 -2.33
N GLY A 317 10.88 52.98 -1.52
CA GLY A 317 10.30 54.05 -0.70
C GLY A 317 11.29 54.68 0.28
N ILE A 318 12.22 53.87 0.82
CA ILE A 318 13.33 54.36 1.66
C ILE A 318 14.29 55.22 0.84
N GLN A 319 14.68 54.76 -0.35
CA GLN A 319 15.64 55.45 -1.20
C GLN A 319 15.12 56.80 -1.73
N PHE A 320 13.82 56.88 -2.07
CA PHE A 320 13.20 58.10 -2.64
C PHE A 320 12.42 58.94 -1.62
N SER A 321 12.50 58.62 -0.32
CA SER A 321 11.78 59.33 0.76
C SER A 321 10.25 59.39 0.57
N LEU A 322 9.67 58.40 -0.09
CA LEU A 322 8.23 58.34 -0.36
C LEU A 322 7.49 57.69 0.81
N GLN A 323 7.32 58.43 1.91
CA GLN A 323 6.73 57.95 3.16
C GLN A 323 5.34 57.31 2.99
N LYS A 324 4.51 57.81 2.05
CA LYS A 324 3.17 57.27 1.78
C LYS A 324 3.19 55.84 1.20
N LEU A 325 4.13 55.55 0.30
CA LEU A 325 4.26 54.21 -0.29
C LEU A 325 4.72 53.21 0.77
N ARG A 326 5.66 53.61 1.63
CA ARG A 326 6.12 52.80 2.75
C ARG A 326 4.98 52.45 3.71
N ALA A 327 4.18 53.43 4.12
CA ALA A 327 3.06 53.20 5.04
C ALA A 327 2.03 52.22 4.42
N ARG A 328 1.75 52.34 3.12
CA ARG A 328 0.85 51.43 2.41
C ARG A 328 1.41 50.02 2.27
N SER A 329 2.68 49.87 1.90
CA SER A 329 3.29 48.54 1.76
C SER A 329 3.39 47.81 3.10
N GLU A 330 3.64 48.54 4.19
CA GLU A 330 3.64 48.00 5.55
C GLU A 330 2.24 47.55 5.99
N GLN A 331 1.20 48.33 5.66
CA GLN A 331 -0.19 47.93 5.90
C GLN A 331 -0.57 46.66 5.12
N ILE A 332 -0.18 46.56 3.84
CA ILE A 332 -0.39 45.36 3.03
C ILE A 332 0.35 44.17 3.65
N LEU A 333 1.62 44.34 4.01
CA LEU A 333 2.44 43.27 4.58
C LEU A 333 1.85 42.75 5.89
N ASN A 334 1.46 43.64 6.80
CA ASN A 334 0.90 43.26 8.10
C ASN A 334 -0.46 42.56 7.97
N THR A 335 -1.27 42.97 7.00
CA THR A 335 -2.59 42.36 6.76
C THR A 335 -2.46 41.00 6.05
N LEU A 336 -1.57 40.92 5.05
CA LEU A 336 -1.51 39.80 4.12
C LEU A 336 -0.58 38.68 4.62
N VAL A 337 0.58 38.99 5.21
CA VAL A 337 1.59 37.97 5.59
C VAL A 337 1.07 37.06 6.69
N TRP A 338 0.72 37.64 7.84
CA TRP A 338 0.44 36.83 9.03
C TRP A 338 -0.83 36.01 8.87
N ASN A 339 -1.89 36.60 8.31
CA ASN A 339 -3.17 35.92 8.17
C ASN A 339 -3.18 34.94 6.99
N SER A 340 -2.59 35.27 5.85
CA SER A 340 -2.72 34.43 4.65
C SER A 340 -1.76 33.26 4.66
N VAL A 341 -0.49 33.46 5.06
CA VAL A 341 0.51 32.38 5.05
C VAL A 341 0.16 31.31 6.09
N ILE A 342 -0.14 31.72 7.34
CA ILE A 342 -0.50 30.76 8.39
C ILE A 342 -1.78 30.00 8.00
N ARG A 343 -2.81 30.69 7.51
CA ARG A 343 -4.05 30.04 7.08
C ARG A 343 -3.79 29.05 5.94
N LEU A 344 -3.02 29.45 4.93
CA LEU A 344 -2.69 28.56 3.83
C LEU A 344 -1.91 27.33 4.30
N CYS A 345 -0.94 27.49 5.21
CA CYS A 345 -0.23 26.36 5.81
C CYS A 345 -1.15 25.42 6.59
N ILE A 346 -2.14 25.96 7.32
CA ILE A 346 -3.10 25.15 8.07
C ILE A 346 -3.97 24.34 7.09
N GLU A 347 -4.47 24.95 6.01
CA GLU A 347 -5.31 24.21 5.06
C GLU A 347 -4.54 23.18 4.27
N THR A 348 -3.33 23.51 3.82
CA THR A 348 -2.52 22.55 3.08
C THR A 348 -1.95 21.45 3.98
N SER A 349 -1.91 21.64 5.30
CA SER A 349 -1.35 20.64 6.23
C SER A 349 -2.06 19.31 6.15
N LEU A 350 -3.38 19.31 5.98
CA LEU A 350 -4.17 18.09 5.94
C LEU A 350 -3.99 17.35 4.60
N ASP A 351 -3.88 18.09 3.49
CA ASP A 351 -3.56 17.52 2.16
C ASP A 351 -2.16 16.94 2.08
N LEU A 352 -1.20 17.67 2.65
CA LEU A 352 0.18 17.21 2.81
C LEU A 352 0.23 15.93 3.64
N PHE A 353 -0.47 15.91 4.76
CA PHE A 353 -0.53 14.74 5.63
C PHE A 353 -1.14 13.53 4.92
N ILE A 354 -2.26 13.69 4.21
CA ILE A 354 -2.88 12.61 3.44
C ILE A 354 -1.95 12.14 2.32
N SER A 355 -1.34 13.06 1.58
CA SER A 355 -0.39 12.72 0.52
C SER A 355 0.81 11.92 1.07
N CYS A 356 1.31 12.29 2.25
CA CYS A 356 2.34 11.53 2.94
C CYS A 356 1.86 10.13 3.35
N LEU A 357 0.62 10.00 3.87
CA LEU A 357 0.05 8.71 4.24
C LEU A 357 -0.14 7.78 3.03
N ILE A 358 -0.65 8.31 1.92
CA ILE A 358 -0.81 7.54 0.67
C ILE A 358 0.55 7.01 0.21
N ARG A 359 1.56 7.89 0.19
CA ARG A 359 2.93 7.50 -0.19
C ARG A 359 3.54 6.50 0.78
N PHE A 360 3.31 6.67 2.08
CA PHE A 360 3.77 5.71 3.09
C PHE A 360 3.13 4.34 2.90
N LYS A 361 1.82 4.28 2.63
CA LYS A 361 1.10 3.03 2.34
C LYS A 361 1.68 2.33 1.12
N GLN A 362 1.94 3.08 0.05
CA GLN A 362 2.55 2.53 -1.16
C GLN A 362 3.97 2.00 -0.89
N VAL A 363 4.81 2.76 -0.19
CA VAL A 363 6.15 2.30 0.19
C VAL A 363 6.08 1.07 1.08
N SER A 364 5.15 1.02 2.03
CA SER A 364 4.93 -0.15 2.88
C SER A 364 4.51 -1.38 2.07
N GLN A 365 3.65 -1.23 1.06
CA GLN A 365 3.28 -2.31 0.13
C GLN A 365 4.50 -2.80 -0.66
N LEU A 366 5.32 -1.88 -1.18
CA LEU A 366 6.56 -2.21 -1.89
C LEU A 366 7.57 -2.93 -0.99
N LEU A 367 7.73 -2.47 0.26
CA LEU A 367 8.61 -3.11 1.24
C LEU A 367 8.10 -4.48 1.65
N THR A 368 6.79 -4.66 1.80
CA THR A 368 6.18 -5.98 2.09
C THR A 368 6.43 -6.93 0.93
N ASN A 369 6.24 -6.46 -0.30
CA ASN A 369 6.55 -7.23 -1.51
C ASN A 369 8.05 -7.58 -1.58
N ARG A 370 8.94 -6.66 -1.17
CA ARG A 370 10.39 -6.89 -1.13
C ARG A 370 10.83 -7.80 0.02
N ALA A 371 10.19 -7.74 1.19
CA ALA A 371 10.47 -8.62 2.32
C ALA A 371 10.01 -10.05 2.03
N ASN A 372 8.82 -10.19 1.43
CA ASN A 372 8.35 -11.48 0.90
C ASN A 372 9.29 -12.02 -0.17
N PHE A 373 9.86 -11.13 -0.99
CA PHE A 373 10.92 -11.48 -1.92
C PHE A 373 12.20 -11.94 -1.21
N GLN A 374 12.72 -11.20 -0.23
CA GLN A 374 13.92 -11.58 0.51
C GLN A 374 13.75 -12.85 1.31
N LEU A 375 12.60 -13.12 1.93
CA LEU A 375 12.30 -14.38 2.62
C LEU A 375 12.25 -15.58 1.67
N SER A 376 12.02 -15.37 0.37
CA SER A 376 12.15 -16.40 -0.66
C SER A 376 13.60 -16.62 -1.16
N LEU A 377 14.52 -15.68 -0.90
CA LEU A 377 15.94 -15.78 -1.30
C LEU A 377 16.84 -16.71 -0.47
N PRO A 378 16.71 -16.90 0.88
CA PRO A 378 17.71 -17.64 1.65
C PRO A 378 17.78 -19.13 1.30
N GLN A 379 16.79 -19.70 0.59
CA GLN A 379 16.90 -21.05 0.03
C GLN A 379 17.70 -21.10 -1.28
N PHE A 380 17.77 -19.99 -2.00
CA PHE A 380 18.46 -19.89 -3.29
C PHE A 380 19.92 -19.44 -3.13
N VAL A 381 20.14 -18.44 -2.27
CA VAL A 381 21.49 -17.92 -1.96
C VAL A 381 22.29 -18.99 -1.24
N ASN A 382 21.73 -19.70 -0.23
CA ASN A 382 22.45 -20.79 0.41
C ASN A 382 22.87 -21.90 -0.57
N LYS A 383 22.09 -22.21 -1.61
CA LYS A 383 22.42 -23.33 -2.50
C LYS A 383 23.45 -22.95 -3.56
N GLN A 384 23.37 -21.74 -4.13
CA GLN A 384 24.38 -21.26 -5.09
C GLN A 384 25.65 -20.78 -4.40
N GLU A 385 25.56 -20.08 -3.27
CA GLU A 385 26.75 -19.70 -2.51
C GLU A 385 27.41 -20.91 -1.86
N GLN A 386 26.67 -21.92 -1.35
CA GLN A 386 27.31 -23.17 -0.94
C GLN A 386 28.01 -23.86 -2.12
N LEU A 387 27.43 -23.87 -3.33
CA LEU A 387 28.09 -24.47 -4.50
C LEU A 387 29.36 -23.70 -4.92
N ILE A 388 29.33 -22.37 -4.88
CA ILE A 388 30.49 -21.53 -5.22
C ILE A 388 31.58 -21.63 -4.14
N ILE A 389 31.19 -21.61 -2.87
CA ILE A 389 32.10 -21.79 -1.73
C ILE A 389 32.69 -23.20 -1.76
N ASP A 390 31.90 -24.24 -1.98
CA ASP A 390 32.40 -25.62 -2.12
C ASP A 390 33.38 -25.75 -3.29
N CYS A 391 33.10 -25.09 -4.41
CA CYS A 391 33.98 -25.16 -5.59
C CYS A 391 35.29 -24.42 -5.36
N LYS A 392 35.25 -23.22 -4.77
CA LYS A 392 36.45 -22.44 -4.41
C LYS A 392 37.26 -23.14 -3.32
N LEU A 393 36.60 -23.70 -2.31
CA LEU A 393 37.24 -24.45 -1.24
C LEU A 393 37.91 -25.71 -1.77
N ARG A 394 37.24 -26.51 -2.62
CA ARG A 394 37.85 -27.69 -3.26
C ARG A 394 39.07 -27.34 -4.12
N ASN A 395 39.05 -26.20 -4.81
CA ASN A 395 40.20 -25.74 -5.59
C ASN A 395 41.35 -25.30 -4.70
N ALA A 396 41.09 -24.52 -3.64
CA ALA A 396 42.12 -24.13 -2.68
C ALA A 396 42.76 -25.34 -1.97
N ILE A 397 41.97 -26.36 -1.63
CA ILE A 397 42.46 -27.61 -1.04
C ILE A 397 43.35 -28.37 -2.03
N ARG A 398 42.99 -28.40 -3.32
CA ARG A 398 43.82 -29.03 -4.37
C ARG A 398 45.14 -28.30 -4.55
N GLU A 399 45.12 -26.98 -4.59
CA GLU A 399 46.33 -26.15 -4.72
C GLU A 399 47.26 -26.32 -3.52
N SER A 400 46.71 -26.29 -2.30
CA SER A 400 47.48 -26.51 -1.07
C SER A 400 48.11 -27.91 -1.01
N ARG A 401 47.38 -28.96 -1.42
CA ARG A 401 47.95 -30.32 -1.54
C ARG A 401 49.09 -30.38 -2.56
N HIS A 402 48.95 -29.71 -3.70
CA HIS A 402 50.01 -29.68 -4.72
C HIS A 402 51.27 -28.96 -4.22
N GLU A 403 51.13 -27.83 -3.54
CA GLU A 403 52.28 -27.12 -2.96
C GLU A 403 52.98 -27.94 -1.86
N HIS A 404 52.22 -28.62 -1.01
CA HIS A 404 52.79 -29.41 0.09
C HIS A 404 53.51 -30.68 -0.42
N CYS A 405 52.96 -31.35 -1.43
CA CYS A 405 53.64 -32.47 -2.10
C CYS A 405 54.92 -32.02 -2.83
N ASN A 406 54.92 -30.86 -3.47
CA ASN A 406 56.10 -30.35 -4.18
C ASN A 406 57.22 -29.91 -3.22
N ARG A 407 56.89 -29.40 -2.03
CA ARG A 407 57.90 -28.98 -1.04
C ARG A 407 58.51 -30.13 -0.24
N SER A 408 57.78 -31.24 -0.06
CA SER A 408 58.22 -32.36 0.78
C SER A 408 59.06 -33.41 0.06
N GLY A 409 59.16 -33.35 -1.29
CA GLY A 409 60.05 -34.21 -2.10
C GLY A 409 59.85 -35.72 -1.94
N SER A 410 58.78 -36.16 -1.26
CA SER A 410 58.53 -37.55 -0.90
C SER A 410 57.04 -37.89 -1.03
N PRO A 411 56.70 -39.10 -1.54
CA PRO A 411 55.30 -39.48 -1.73
C PRO A 411 54.61 -39.68 -0.37
N CYS A 412 53.59 -38.87 -0.10
CA CYS A 412 52.78 -38.90 1.13
C CYS A 412 52.18 -40.30 1.35
N ARG A 413 52.76 -41.09 2.26
CA ARG A 413 52.35 -42.48 2.52
C ARG A 413 51.72 -42.73 3.90
N ASN A 414 51.69 -41.74 4.79
CA ASN A 414 51.21 -41.95 6.16
C ASN A 414 49.76 -41.46 6.38
N ARG A 415 48.89 -42.41 6.72
CA ARG A 415 47.42 -42.24 6.84
C ARG A 415 47.00 -41.42 8.06
N SER A 416 47.85 -41.31 9.08
CA SER A 416 47.61 -40.56 10.32
C SER A 416 47.76 -39.05 10.14
N GLU A 417 48.69 -38.59 9.32
CA GLU A 417 48.87 -37.15 9.03
C GLU A 417 47.70 -36.59 8.20
N LEU A 418 47.13 -37.42 7.32
CA LEU A 418 45.93 -37.06 6.56
C LEU A 418 44.70 -36.83 7.46
N GLN A 419 44.58 -37.55 8.58
CA GLN A 419 43.48 -37.36 9.52
C GLN A 419 43.59 -36.06 10.31
N TYR A 420 44.80 -35.68 10.71
CA TYR A 420 45.06 -34.41 11.37
C TYR A 420 44.78 -33.21 10.46
N PHE A 421 45.17 -33.31 9.18
CA PHE A 421 44.90 -32.28 8.19
C PHE A 421 43.39 -32.09 7.96
N HIS A 422 42.64 -33.20 7.88
CA HIS A 422 41.20 -33.17 7.64
C HIS A 422 40.40 -32.57 8.82
N TYR A 423 40.88 -32.77 10.06
CA TYR A 423 40.29 -32.14 11.24
C TYR A 423 40.50 -30.62 11.25
N TYR A 424 41.71 -30.16 10.94
CA TYR A 424 42.04 -28.72 10.90
C TYR A 424 41.27 -27.99 9.79
N GLU A 425 41.09 -28.66 8.65
CA GLU A 425 40.31 -28.22 7.50
C GLU A 425 38.83 -28.01 7.87
N GLN A 426 38.22 -28.93 8.64
CA GLN A 426 36.84 -28.77 9.08
C GLN A 426 36.63 -27.59 10.05
N GLU A 427 37.60 -27.32 10.94
CA GLU A 427 37.48 -26.19 11.88
C GLU A 427 37.70 -24.83 11.21
N MET A 428 38.58 -24.72 10.21
CA MET A 428 38.72 -23.49 9.44
C MET A 428 37.46 -23.17 8.63
N VAL A 429 36.80 -24.19 8.05
CA VAL A 429 35.53 -24.02 7.34
C VAL A 429 34.41 -23.54 8.28
N LYS A 430 34.31 -24.12 9.49
CA LYS A 430 33.35 -23.67 10.50
C LYS A 430 33.58 -22.21 10.93
N GLN A 431 34.82 -21.78 11.07
CA GLN A 431 35.13 -20.38 11.42
C GLN A 431 34.79 -19.41 10.29
N ALA A 432 35.09 -19.74 9.04
CA ALA A 432 34.75 -18.90 7.89
C ALA A 432 33.23 -18.71 7.74
N LEU A 433 32.44 -19.77 7.93
CA LEU A 433 30.97 -19.70 7.88
C LEU A 433 30.37 -18.82 9.00
N ARG A 434 30.99 -18.78 10.19
CA ARG A 434 30.56 -17.87 11.26
C ARG A 434 30.76 -16.40 10.91
N ILE A 435 31.86 -16.07 10.25
CA ILE A 435 32.18 -14.68 9.87
C ILE A 435 31.19 -14.17 8.81
N VAL A 436 30.85 -15.00 7.81
CA VAL A 436 29.87 -14.64 6.78
C VAL A 436 28.47 -14.43 7.37
N SER A 437 28.05 -15.27 8.33
CA SER A 437 26.76 -15.09 9.01
C SER A 437 26.65 -13.80 9.84
N GLN A 438 27.79 -13.25 10.28
CA GLN A 438 27.83 -12.01 11.05
C GLN A 438 27.83 -10.75 10.15
N SER A 439 28.32 -10.84 8.91
CA SER A 439 28.31 -9.70 7.98
C SER A 439 26.92 -9.37 7.42
N ASP A 440 26.03 -10.36 7.25
CA ASP A 440 24.67 -10.13 6.78
C ASP A 440 23.80 -9.36 7.81
N LEU A 441 24.16 -9.47 9.10
CA LEU A 441 23.49 -8.75 10.19
C LEU A 441 23.76 -7.23 10.15
N TRP A 442 24.85 -6.79 9.52
CA TRP A 442 25.21 -5.37 9.38
C TRP A 442 24.55 -4.68 8.19
N ILE A 443 23.97 -5.44 7.25
CA ILE A 443 23.26 -4.91 6.08
C ILE A 443 21.76 -4.70 6.38
N THR A 444 21.28 -5.19 7.54
CA THR A 444 19.87 -5.11 7.97
C THR A 444 19.58 -4.12 9.10
N LEU A 445 20.58 -3.34 9.54
CA LEU A 445 20.43 -2.12 10.34
C LEU A 445 20.64 -0.90 9.45
#